data_AF-A0AA96Y916-F1
#
_entry.id   AF-A0AA96Y916-F1
#
_cell.length_a   1.000
_cell.length_b   1.000
_cell.length_c   1.000
_cell.angle_alpha   90.00
_cell.angle_beta   90.00
_cell.angle_gamma   90.00
#
_symmetry.space_group_name_H-M   'P 1'
#
loop_
_entity.id
_entity.type
_entity.pdbx_description
1 polymer ?
#
loop_
_entity_poly.entity_id
_entity_poly.type
_entity_poly.pdbx_seq_one_letter_code
_entity_poly.pdbx_strand_id
1 'polypeptide(L)'
;MVAIIMKSVAQRWWWYALVAPISAFGVMAGAVLVHSYPALTPVLERPYEEGESLISEAKSLAELYELRDRLQQDIDNQPPTLVSVATRANSVPTALLETLRAVEIRIGVEESAKASWEQAIRTANQAVELKQQPDQTEETIAKRYQLWKSATDSLREVSADSFVGEQAAKKLKEYEGILSVVAYEYDTARSGFLKAIADSTGMGSQVHVTVCSLERECRRYQGKEPPASPASLIKVPLAIATMDKLTREKIDPDTPIFIDPSNYTEDAAKIWVGTEYPIRKVLLQMITHSSNIATNQLIDYVGWQSIEQTLRDRGYEYTRIGSKLTGQAISPTANVSSVPNESVSNEINMDELTDMMVSIYNNEVPGADLILEGLVNQYDWELGYEAIRRPAVWIGEKTGQNSSVLGTTVGVNIKGKRYVISVAINYTASEPAVKQVISGIVKHLIDHDGF
;
A
#
# COMPACT_ATOMS: atom_id res chain seq x y z
N MET A 1 37.65 -57.18 2.16
CA MET A 1 38.25 -55.97 1.56
C MET A 1 37.08 -55.21 0.94
N VAL A 2 36.50 -54.34 1.77
CA VAL A 2 35.17 -53.70 1.66
C VAL A 2 35.41 -52.22 1.97
N ALA A 3 34.60 -51.33 1.39
CA ALA A 3 34.75 -49.87 1.21
C ALA A 3 35.40 -49.57 -0.15
N ILE A 4 34.81 -48.79 -1.06
CA ILE A 4 34.27 -47.44 -0.89
C ILE A 4 33.24 -47.19 -2.02
N ILE A 5 31.94 -47.23 -1.75
CA ILE A 5 30.89 -46.49 -2.49
C ILE A 5 29.73 -46.33 -1.49
N MET A 6 29.54 -45.13 -0.94
CA MET A 6 28.30 -44.58 -0.34
C MET A 6 28.67 -43.44 0.61
N LYS A 7 28.83 -42.22 0.08
CA LYS A 7 28.72 -40.96 0.84
C LYS A 7 28.34 -39.81 -0.10
N SER A 8 27.04 -39.56 -0.30
CA SER A 8 26.52 -38.21 -0.63
C SER A 8 25.00 -38.05 -0.51
N VAL A 9 24.31 -38.82 0.35
CA VAL A 9 22.84 -38.66 0.56
C VAL A 9 22.50 -38.20 1.99
N ALA A 10 23.49 -38.04 2.88
CA ALA A 10 23.25 -37.75 4.31
C ALA A 10 23.49 -36.28 4.73
N GLN A 11 23.47 -35.32 3.81
CA GLN A 11 23.69 -33.89 4.13
C GLN A 11 22.64 -32.97 3.52
N ARG A 12 21.38 -33.43 3.46
CA ARG A 12 20.25 -32.70 2.86
C ARG A 12 19.01 -32.59 3.76
N TRP A 13 19.12 -32.96 5.04
CA TRP A 13 17.96 -33.07 5.95
C TRP A 13 18.08 -32.25 7.25
N TRP A 14 19.03 -31.30 7.35
CA TRP A 14 19.21 -30.49 8.57
C TRP A 14 18.52 -29.11 8.54
N TRP A 15 17.83 -28.76 7.46
CA TRP A 15 17.17 -27.45 7.31
C TRP A 15 15.69 -27.41 7.73
N TYR A 16 15.05 -28.57 7.95
CA TYR A 16 13.60 -28.64 8.21
C TYR A 16 13.20 -28.64 9.70
N ALA A 17 14.13 -28.38 10.63
CA ALA A 17 13.84 -28.42 12.08
C ALA A 17 13.86 -27.05 12.79
N LEU A 18 13.86 -25.93 12.05
CA LEU A 18 13.93 -24.58 12.63
C LEU A 18 12.74 -23.66 12.32
N VAL A 19 11.58 -24.23 12.00
CA VAL A 19 10.33 -23.44 11.87
C VAL A 19 9.17 -24.14 12.59
N ALA A 20 8.99 -23.73 13.86
CA ALA A 20 7.80 -23.77 14.72
C ALA A 20 7.30 -25.11 15.32
N PRO A 21 6.57 -25.13 16.47
CA PRO A 21 6.46 -24.15 17.58
C PRO A 21 6.60 -24.80 18.99
N ILE A 22 6.75 -24.02 20.07
CA ILE A 22 5.99 -24.15 21.35
C ILE A 22 6.34 -22.95 22.26
N SER A 23 5.25 -22.41 22.78
CA SER A 23 5.01 -21.29 23.68
C SER A 23 5.75 -21.36 25.03
N ALA A 24 5.96 -20.18 25.65
CA ALA A 24 5.42 -19.79 26.97
C ALA A 24 6.38 -18.91 27.83
N PHE A 25 5.87 -17.74 28.26
CA PHE A 25 6.32 -16.81 29.34
C PHE A 25 7.74 -16.21 29.24
N GLY A 26 8.00 -14.89 29.36
CA GLY A 26 7.21 -13.70 29.68
C GLY A 26 8.14 -12.50 29.95
N VAL A 27 7.56 -11.30 30.00
CA VAL A 27 8.06 -9.99 30.50
C VAL A 27 8.60 -8.96 29.46
N MET A 28 7.66 -8.09 29.08
CA MET A 28 7.68 -6.61 29.04
C MET A 28 8.89 -5.85 28.47
N ALA A 29 8.68 -5.14 27.36
CA ALA A 29 8.64 -3.66 27.31
C ALA A 29 8.58 -3.15 25.85
N GLY A 30 7.66 -2.21 25.58
CA GLY A 30 7.87 -1.19 24.54
C GLY A 30 7.35 -1.50 23.13
N ALA A 31 6.07 -1.83 22.97
CA ALA A 31 5.37 -1.65 21.70
C ALA A 31 4.12 -0.80 21.92
N VAL A 32 4.09 0.37 21.27
CA VAL A 32 2.91 1.20 21.12
C VAL A 32 1.96 0.46 20.18
N LEU A 33 1.10 -0.37 20.78
CA LEU A 33 -0.06 -0.96 20.14
C LEU A 33 -1.20 0.04 20.25
N VAL A 34 -1.68 0.52 19.11
CA VAL A 34 -3.01 1.12 18.98
C VAL A 34 -4.02 0.01 19.24
N HIS A 35 -4.34 -0.21 20.52
CA HIS A 35 -5.53 -0.93 20.93
C HIS A 35 -6.71 0.00 20.72
N SER A 36 -7.54 -0.32 19.72
CA SER A 36 -8.95 0.01 19.74
C SER A 36 -9.53 -0.60 21.01
N TYR A 37 -9.63 0.22 22.06
CA TYR A 37 -10.47 -0.14 23.20
C TYR A 37 -11.88 -0.36 22.63
N PRO A 38 -12.53 -1.52 22.85
CA PRO A 38 -13.96 -1.45 23.03
C PRO A 38 -14.13 -0.51 24.20
N ALA A 39 -14.66 0.69 23.93
CA ALA A 39 -15.08 1.60 24.97
C ALA A 39 -15.80 0.74 26.01
N LEU A 40 -15.36 0.87 27.27
CA LEU A 40 -16.10 0.39 28.41
C LEU A 40 -17.50 0.97 28.25
N THR A 41 -18.39 0.17 27.67
CA THR A 41 -19.81 0.44 27.70
C THR A 41 -20.14 0.32 29.17
N PRO A 42 -20.56 1.40 29.85
CA PRO A 42 -21.17 1.23 31.14
C PRO A 42 -22.34 0.27 30.91
N VAL A 43 -22.50 -0.68 31.83
CA VAL A 43 -23.65 -1.57 31.91
C VAL A 43 -24.90 -0.72 31.63
N LEU A 44 -25.51 -0.94 30.47
CA LEU A 44 -26.77 -0.32 30.07
C LEU A 44 -27.85 -0.82 31.03
N GLU A 45 -28.05 -0.05 32.10
CA GLU A 45 -29.36 0.05 32.71
C GLU A 45 -30.32 0.61 31.65
N ARG A 46 -31.56 0.10 31.67
CA ARG A 46 -32.58 0.18 30.62
C ARG A 46 -32.69 1.54 29.92
N PRO A 47 -32.99 1.58 28.61
CA PRO A 47 -33.17 2.84 27.89
C PRO A 47 -34.38 3.60 28.44
N TYR A 48 -34.14 4.84 28.83
CA TYR A 48 -35.17 5.83 29.15
C TYR A 48 -35.47 6.60 27.86
N GLU A 49 -36.56 6.24 27.16
CA GLU A 49 -36.88 6.70 25.80
C GLU A 49 -37.07 8.23 25.66
N GLU A 50 -37.45 8.96 26.72
CA GLU A 50 -37.71 10.41 26.65
C GLU A 50 -36.44 11.28 26.69
N GLY A 51 -35.38 10.84 27.39
CA GLY A 51 -34.13 11.62 27.52
C GLY A 51 -33.25 11.55 26.27
N GLU A 52 -33.29 10.41 25.57
CA GLU A 52 -32.59 10.20 24.29
C GLU A 52 -33.22 11.03 23.16
N SER A 53 -34.55 11.19 23.17
CA SER A 53 -35.31 12.01 22.23
C SER A 53 -34.88 13.48 22.27
N LEU A 54 -34.81 14.09 23.46
CA LEU A 54 -34.48 15.52 23.61
C LEU A 54 -33.05 15.87 23.18
N ILE A 55 -32.08 14.98 23.43
CA ILE A 55 -30.69 15.17 23.01
C ILE A 55 -30.57 14.99 21.49
N SER A 56 -31.33 14.07 20.90
CA SER A 56 -31.35 13.85 19.44
C SER A 56 -32.02 14.99 18.66
N GLU A 57 -32.88 15.76 19.29
CA GLU A 57 -33.61 16.88 18.66
C GLU A 57 -32.78 18.15 18.56
N ALA A 58 -31.78 18.33 19.43
CA ALA A 58 -30.88 19.48 19.38
C ALA A 58 -30.06 19.46 18.07
N LYS A 59 -30.07 20.57 17.34
CA LYS A 59 -29.42 20.71 16.03
C LYS A 59 -28.14 21.53 16.08
N SER A 60 -27.82 22.10 17.23
CA SER A 60 -26.65 22.94 17.42
C SER A 60 -26.10 22.90 18.84
N LEU A 61 -24.83 23.27 18.97
CA LEU A 61 -24.17 23.41 20.28
C LEU A 61 -24.85 24.47 21.15
N ALA A 62 -25.39 25.53 20.54
CA ALA A 62 -26.15 26.56 21.25
C ALA A 62 -27.43 25.99 21.87
N GLU A 63 -28.18 25.17 21.13
CA GLU A 63 -29.38 24.49 21.63
C GLU A 63 -29.05 23.49 22.76
N LEU A 64 -27.91 22.81 22.70
CA LEU A 64 -27.46 21.95 23.79
C LEU A 64 -27.15 22.73 25.08
N TYR A 65 -26.53 23.91 24.98
CA TYR A 65 -26.34 24.77 26.14
C TYR A 65 -27.67 25.29 26.69
N GLU A 66 -28.61 25.71 25.84
CA GLU A 66 -29.95 26.12 26.28
C GLU A 66 -30.69 24.98 26.98
N LEU A 67 -30.55 23.75 26.48
CA LEU A 67 -31.12 22.56 27.09
C LEU A 67 -30.48 22.26 28.45
N ARG A 68 -29.14 22.33 28.55
CA ARG A 68 -28.41 22.18 29.82
C ARG A 68 -28.89 23.20 30.85
N ASP A 69 -28.96 24.47 30.46
CA ASP A 69 -29.32 25.57 31.37
C ASP A 69 -30.77 25.44 31.85
N ARG A 70 -31.68 25.00 30.97
CA ARG A 70 -33.06 24.67 31.34
C ARG A 70 -33.13 23.50 32.33
N LEU A 71 -32.42 22.41 32.06
CA LEU A 71 -32.37 21.24 32.95
C LEU A 71 -31.79 21.61 34.32
N GLN A 72 -30.75 22.44 34.37
CA GLN A 72 -30.18 22.93 35.62
C GLN A 72 -31.19 23.78 36.40
N GLN A 73 -31.90 24.68 35.72
CA GLN A 73 -32.95 25.49 36.35
C GLN A 73 -34.10 24.63 36.89
N ASP A 74 -34.50 23.58 36.15
CA ASP A 74 -35.54 22.64 36.59
C ASP A 74 -35.11 21.83 37.82
N ILE A 75 -33.82 21.48 37.91
CA ILE A 75 -33.23 20.83 39.09
C ILE A 75 -33.20 21.80 40.28
N ASP A 76 -32.76 23.04 40.08
CA ASP A 76 -32.64 24.04 41.14
C ASP A 76 -34.00 24.49 41.70
N ASN A 77 -35.05 24.45 40.87
CA ASN A 77 -36.43 24.78 41.26
C ASN A 77 -37.13 23.64 42.03
N GLN A 78 -36.50 22.48 42.22
CA GLN A 78 -37.09 21.38 42.99
C GLN A 78 -36.98 21.63 44.51
N PRO A 79 -38.01 21.24 45.30
CA PRO A 79 -37.97 21.44 46.75
C PRO A 79 -36.81 20.66 47.39
N PRO A 80 -36.09 21.24 48.36
CA PRO A 80 -34.93 20.61 48.98
C PRO A 80 -35.29 19.28 49.66
N THR A 81 -34.36 18.34 49.65
CA THR A 81 -34.55 16.92 50.04
C THR A 81 -35.09 16.72 51.46
N LEU A 82 -34.86 17.67 52.37
CA LEU A 82 -35.41 17.65 53.73
C LEU A 82 -36.90 18.00 53.79
N VAL A 83 -37.40 18.82 52.86
CA VAL A 83 -38.82 19.19 52.73
C VAL A 83 -39.59 18.08 52.02
N SER A 84 -38.98 17.39 51.04
CA SER A 84 -39.62 16.31 50.29
C SER A 84 -39.87 15.05 51.15
N VAL A 85 -38.96 14.71 52.06
CA VAL A 85 -39.15 13.65 53.07
C VAL A 85 -40.25 14.00 54.07
N ALA A 86 -40.39 15.28 54.45
CA ALA A 86 -41.43 15.75 55.38
C ALA A 86 -42.82 15.88 54.72
N THR A 87 -42.90 16.06 53.39
CA THR A 87 -44.14 16.32 52.64
C THR A 87 -44.61 15.17 51.73
N ARG A 88 -43.84 14.07 51.63
CA ARG A 88 -44.00 13.00 50.61
C ARG A 88 -43.94 13.52 49.17
N ALA A 89 -43.29 14.66 48.93
CA ALA A 89 -43.00 15.08 47.56
C ALA A 89 -41.84 14.23 47.02
N ASN A 90 -41.85 13.91 45.72
CA ASN A 90 -40.81 13.11 45.09
C ASN A 90 -39.46 13.85 45.14
N SER A 91 -38.37 13.13 45.45
CA SER A 91 -37.00 13.63 45.34
C SER A 91 -36.67 14.01 43.88
N VAL A 92 -35.58 14.76 43.66
CA VAL A 92 -35.06 15.05 42.30
C VAL A 92 -35.11 13.77 41.47
N PRO A 93 -35.87 13.73 40.36
CA PRO A 93 -35.94 12.57 39.51
C PRO A 93 -34.55 12.20 39.02
N THR A 94 -34.07 11.00 39.33
CA THR A 94 -32.76 10.48 38.85
C THR A 94 -32.61 10.67 37.35
N ALA A 95 -33.72 10.55 36.60
CA ALA A 95 -33.78 10.78 35.16
C ALA A 95 -33.37 12.20 34.72
N LEU A 96 -33.66 13.26 35.49
CA LEU A 96 -33.23 14.63 35.14
C LEU A 96 -31.71 14.79 35.27
N LEU A 97 -31.12 14.22 36.31
CA LEU A 97 -29.67 14.23 36.51
C LEU A 97 -28.94 13.41 35.45
N GLU A 98 -29.50 12.26 35.07
CA GLU A 98 -28.99 11.43 33.98
C GLU A 98 -29.06 12.16 32.63
N THR A 99 -30.18 12.83 32.34
CA THR A 99 -30.36 13.62 31.11
C THR A 99 -29.39 14.79 31.07
N LEU A 100 -29.24 15.54 32.17
CA LEU A 100 -28.27 16.63 32.26
C LEU A 100 -26.85 16.13 31.99
N ARG A 101 -26.44 15.02 32.63
CA ARG A 101 -25.13 14.41 32.39
C ARG A 101 -24.92 13.99 30.94
N ALA A 102 -25.94 13.43 30.31
CA ALA A 102 -25.88 13.06 28.90
C ALA A 102 -25.76 14.30 27.97
N VAL A 103 -26.48 15.39 28.28
CA VAL A 103 -26.33 16.68 27.58
C VAL A 103 -24.92 17.25 27.76
N GLU A 104 -24.36 17.23 28.97
CA GLU A 104 -22.99 17.71 29.22
C GLU A 104 -21.93 16.90 28.46
N ILE A 105 -22.07 15.57 28.43
CA ILE A 105 -21.21 14.70 27.63
C ILE A 105 -21.34 15.07 26.14
N ARG A 106 -22.57 15.25 25.64
CA ARG A 106 -22.80 15.64 24.25
C ARG A 106 -22.18 17.00 23.92
N ILE A 107 -22.33 17.99 24.80
CA ILE A 107 -21.67 19.31 24.67
C ILE A 107 -20.15 19.12 24.53
N GLY A 108 -19.52 18.33 25.40
CA GLY A 108 -18.08 18.08 25.32
C GLY A 108 -17.63 17.43 24.01
N VAL A 109 -18.42 16.50 23.47
CA VAL A 109 -18.18 15.90 22.15
C VAL A 109 -18.26 16.95 21.04
N GLU A 110 -19.28 17.80 21.06
CA GLU A 110 -19.49 18.85 20.05
C GLU A 110 -18.43 19.96 20.12
N GLU A 111 -18.03 20.36 21.33
CA GLU A 111 -16.95 21.33 21.54
C GLU A 111 -15.62 20.79 20.99
N SER A 112 -15.27 19.54 21.32
CA SER A 112 -14.06 18.89 20.82
C SER A 112 -14.09 18.76 19.30
N ALA A 113 -15.21 18.31 18.73
CA ALA A 113 -15.39 18.17 17.29
C ALA A 113 -15.23 19.51 16.57
N LYS A 114 -15.85 20.58 17.09
CA LYS A 114 -15.72 21.93 16.54
C LYS A 114 -14.28 22.43 16.63
N ALA A 115 -13.60 22.24 17.75
CA ALA A 115 -12.22 22.66 17.94
C ALA A 115 -11.27 21.97 16.94
N SER A 116 -11.39 20.66 16.77
CA SER A 116 -10.60 19.87 15.81
C SER A 116 -10.88 20.28 14.36
N TRP A 117 -12.16 20.51 14.01
CA TRP A 117 -12.53 21.06 12.70
C TRP A 117 -11.87 22.42 12.43
N GLU A 118 -12.00 23.38 13.36
CA GLU A 118 -11.42 24.71 13.19
C GLU A 118 -9.89 24.67 13.11
N GLN A 119 -9.26 23.79 13.91
CA GLN A 119 -7.81 23.57 13.84
C GLN A 119 -7.39 23.06 12.47
N ALA A 120 -8.10 22.08 11.92
CA ALA A 120 -7.81 21.56 10.58
C ALA A 120 -7.85 22.65 9.52
N ILE A 121 -8.90 23.49 9.53
CA ILE A 121 -9.06 24.59 8.55
C ILE A 121 -7.93 25.61 8.71
N ARG A 122 -7.59 26.02 9.94
CA ARG A 122 -6.48 26.96 10.19
C ARG A 122 -5.16 26.42 9.69
N THR A 123 -4.82 25.17 10.01
CA THR A 123 -3.56 24.54 9.61
C THR A 123 -3.47 24.36 8.10
N ALA A 124 -4.57 23.96 7.44
CA ALA A 124 -4.61 23.86 5.98
C ALA A 124 -4.42 25.22 5.30
N ASN A 125 -5.02 26.29 5.82
CA ASN A 125 -4.82 27.64 5.28
C ASN A 125 -3.35 28.07 5.35
N GLN A 126 -2.65 27.78 6.45
CA GLN A 126 -1.19 28.01 6.56
C GLN A 126 -0.41 27.23 5.50
N ALA A 127 -0.82 25.99 5.19
CA ALA A 127 -0.18 25.17 4.16
C ALA A 127 -0.37 25.76 2.75
N VAL A 128 -1.56 26.32 2.48
CA VAL A 128 -1.89 27.02 1.22
C VAL A 128 -1.06 28.30 1.08
N GLU A 129 -0.96 29.11 2.13
CA GLU A 129 -0.15 30.34 2.15
C GLU A 129 1.33 30.04 1.85
N LEU A 130 1.90 28.98 2.43
CA LEU A 130 3.27 28.55 2.13
C LEU A 130 3.48 28.15 0.67
N LYS A 131 2.48 27.56 0.02
CA LYS A 131 2.57 27.20 -1.41
C LYS A 131 2.63 28.42 -2.32
N GLN A 132 2.08 29.57 -1.90
CA GLN A 132 2.07 30.80 -2.68
C GLN A 132 3.41 31.55 -2.65
N GLN A 133 4.35 31.14 -1.78
CA GLN A 133 5.67 31.74 -1.73
C GLN A 133 6.52 31.33 -2.96
N PRO A 134 7.32 32.23 -3.52
CA PRO A 134 8.09 31.97 -4.75
C PRO A 134 9.17 30.90 -4.55
N ASP A 135 9.74 30.79 -3.34
CA ASP A 135 10.83 29.87 -3.04
C ASP A 135 10.29 28.54 -2.50
N GLN A 136 10.23 27.54 -3.38
CA GLN A 136 9.81 26.18 -3.05
C GLN A 136 11.03 25.31 -2.73
N THR A 137 11.69 25.59 -1.61
CA THR A 137 12.82 24.79 -1.10
C THR A 137 12.35 23.47 -0.48
N GLU A 138 13.27 22.53 -0.28
CA GLU A 138 12.98 21.27 0.44
C GLU A 138 12.37 21.53 1.82
N GLU A 139 12.85 22.53 2.56
CA GLU A 139 12.32 22.93 3.87
C GLU A 139 10.87 23.45 3.77
N THR A 140 10.57 24.29 2.77
CA THR A 140 9.21 24.79 2.53
C THR A 140 8.26 23.64 2.21
N ILE A 141 8.68 22.69 1.39
CA ILE A 141 7.89 21.50 1.04
C ILE A 141 7.68 20.61 2.27
N ALA A 142 8.73 20.38 3.07
CA ALA A 142 8.65 19.62 4.32
C ALA A 142 7.64 20.23 5.30
N LYS A 143 7.68 21.55 5.48
CA LYS A 143 6.73 22.26 6.34
C LYS A 143 5.31 22.15 5.81
N ARG A 144 5.11 22.29 4.50
CA ARG A 144 3.79 22.12 3.87
C ARG A 144 3.25 20.71 4.09
N TYR A 145 4.08 19.68 3.94
CA TYR A 145 3.71 18.30 4.23
C TYR A 145 3.23 18.12 5.68
N GLN A 146 3.98 18.63 6.66
CA GLN A 146 3.61 18.53 8.07
C GLN A 146 2.28 19.24 8.39
N LEU A 147 2.02 20.39 7.77
CA LEU A 147 0.76 21.11 7.94
C LEU A 147 -0.42 20.33 7.36
N TRP A 148 -0.32 19.81 6.14
CA TRP A 148 -1.40 18.98 5.58
C TRP A 148 -1.63 17.70 6.37
N LYS A 149 -0.55 17.08 6.87
CA LYS A 149 -0.64 15.91 7.75
C LYS A 149 -1.39 16.25 9.04
N SER A 150 -1.01 17.33 9.73
CA SER A 150 -1.67 17.80 10.95
C SER A 150 -3.13 18.21 10.72
N ALA A 151 -3.45 18.85 9.59
CA ALA A 151 -4.83 19.20 9.24
C ALA A 151 -5.70 17.95 9.02
N THR A 152 -5.15 16.94 8.34
CA THR A 152 -5.80 15.64 8.13
C THR A 152 -6.00 14.89 9.44
N ASP A 153 -4.96 14.83 10.28
CA ASP A 153 -5.01 14.19 11.61
C ASP A 153 -6.08 14.87 12.50
N SER A 154 -6.19 16.21 12.46
CA SER A 154 -7.23 16.95 13.19
C SER A 154 -8.64 16.62 12.70
N LEU A 155 -8.87 16.42 11.39
CA LEU A 155 -10.19 16.01 10.88
C LEU A 155 -10.56 14.58 11.29
N ARG A 156 -9.58 13.68 11.46
CA ARG A 156 -9.82 12.30 11.92
C ARG A 156 -10.26 12.23 13.38
N GLU A 157 -9.94 13.26 14.18
CA GLU A 157 -10.39 13.37 15.58
C GLU A 157 -11.83 13.87 15.69
N VAL A 158 -12.43 14.39 14.62
CA VAL A 158 -13.82 14.84 14.63
C VAL A 158 -14.76 13.64 14.73
N SER A 159 -15.57 13.59 15.78
CA SER A 159 -16.57 12.54 15.95
C SER A 159 -17.58 12.53 14.80
N ALA A 160 -17.84 11.36 14.24
CA ALA A 160 -18.82 11.17 13.17
C ALA A 160 -20.25 11.56 13.60
N ASP A 161 -20.55 11.42 14.90
CA ASP A 161 -21.87 11.73 15.46
C ASP A 161 -22.05 13.21 15.82
N SER A 162 -21.00 14.04 15.66
CA SER A 162 -21.07 15.48 15.93
C SER A 162 -21.84 16.25 14.86
N PHE A 163 -22.26 17.48 15.17
CA PHE A 163 -22.94 18.37 14.22
C PHE A 163 -22.08 18.70 12.99
N VAL A 164 -20.75 18.63 13.11
CA VAL A 164 -19.81 18.86 12.01
C VAL A 164 -19.29 17.57 11.37
N GLY A 165 -19.70 16.39 11.86
CA GLY A 165 -19.14 15.09 11.45
C GLY A 165 -19.23 14.83 9.95
N GLU A 166 -20.38 15.07 9.33
CA GLU A 166 -20.55 14.85 7.88
C GLU A 166 -19.68 15.82 7.05
N GLN A 167 -19.54 17.07 7.49
CA GLN A 167 -18.70 18.07 6.82
C GLN A 167 -17.22 17.70 6.98
N ALA A 168 -16.81 17.28 8.17
CA ALA A 168 -15.47 16.79 8.48
C ALA A 168 -15.10 15.59 7.63
N ALA A 169 -15.97 14.61 7.48
CA ALA A 169 -15.74 13.44 6.63
C ALA A 169 -15.53 13.82 5.15
N LYS A 170 -16.35 14.74 4.61
CA LYS A 170 -16.17 15.26 3.24
C LYS A 170 -14.84 15.98 3.09
N LYS A 171 -14.49 16.82 4.07
CA LYS A 171 -13.26 17.61 4.06
C LYS A 171 -12.01 16.74 4.23
N LEU A 172 -12.11 15.67 5.01
CA LEU A 172 -11.05 14.70 5.21
C LEU A 172 -10.66 14.06 3.87
N LYS A 173 -11.63 13.60 3.08
CA LYS A 173 -11.39 13.04 1.75
C LYS A 173 -10.67 14.03 0.81
N GLU A 174 -11.06 15.30 0.86
CA GLU A 174 -10.37 16.37 0.11
C GLU A 174 -8.92 16.53 0.58
N TYR A 175 -8.69 16.59 1.89
CA TYR A 175 -7.36 16.82 2.48
C TYR A 175 -6.43 15.63 2.30
N GLU A 176 -6.94 14.40 2.32
CA GLU A 176 -6.16 13.19 2.01
C GLU A 176 -5.66 13.21 0.56
N GLY A 177 -6.47 13.69 -0.39
CA GLY A 177 -6.05 13.89 -1.77
C GLY A 177 -4.92 14.92 -1.88
N ILE A 178 -5.02 16.03 -1.16
CA ILE A 178 -3.96 17.07 -1.16
C ILE A 178 -2.70 16.57 -0.46
N LEU A 179 -2.84 15.88 0.67
CA LEU A 179 -1.73 15.31 1.42
C LEU A 179 -0.96 14.30 0.55
N SER A 180 -1.65 13.48 -0.24
CA SER A 180 -1.00 12.56 -1.18
C SER A 180 -0.10 13.29 -2.20
N VAL A 181 -0.60 14.40 -2.78
CA VAL A 181 0.19 15.23 -3.70
C VAL A 181 1.41 15.84 -3.00
N VAL A 182 1.23 16.40 -1.80
CA VAL A 182 2.34 17.06 -1.08
C VAL A 182 3.34 16.04 -0.53
N ALA A 183 2.90 14.86 -0.12
CA ALA A 183 3.77 13.76 0.28
C ALA A 183 4.68 13.34 -0.89
N TYR A 184 4.11 13.25 -2.10
CA TYR A 184 4.88 12.98 -3.30
C TYR A 184 5.95 14.04 -3.59
N GLU A 185 5.60 15.32 -3.47
CA GLU A 185 6.57 16.42 -3.63
C GLU A 185 7.67 16.37 -2.56
N TYR A 186 7.30 16.09 -1.31
CA TYR A 186 8.23 15.98 -0.19
C TYR A 186 9.26 14.85 -0.37
N ASP A 187 8.79 13.65 -0.73
CA ASP A 187 9.66 12.52 -1.04
C ASP A 187 10.60 12.83 -2.21
N THR A 188 10.09 13.49 -3.26
CA THR A 188 10.87 13.85 -4.45
C THR A 188 11.97 14.86 -4.11
N ALA A 189 11.67 15.86 -3.29
CA ALA A 189 12.67 16.84 -2.84
C ALA A 189 13.84 16.17 -2.10
N ARG A 190 13.58 15.13 -1.32
CA ARG A 190 14.56 14.34 -0.55
C ARG A 190 15.33 13.31 -1.39
N SER A 191 15.10 13.25 -2.70
CA SER A 191 15.64 12.20 -3.58
C SER A 191 16.92 12.60 -4.31
N GLY A 192 17.58 13.69 -3.91
CA GLY A 192 18.77 14.22 -4.59
C GLY A 192 19.90 13.21 -4.76
N PHE A 193 20.06 12.26 -3.82
CA PHE A 193 21.07 11.21 -3.91
C PHE A 193 20.82 10.23 -5.07
N LEU A 194 19.55 9.97 -5.44
CA LEU A 194 19.21 9.09 -6.57
C LEU A 194 19.69 9.68 -7.89
N LYS A 195 19.56 11.00 -8.06
CA LYS A 195 20.10 11.70 -9.23
C LYS A 195 21.63 11.55 -9.29
N ALA A 196 22.32 11.77 -8.17
CA ALA A 196 23.77 11.65 -8.12
C ALA A 196 24.24 10.22 -8.46
N ILE A 197 23.53 9.20 -7.99
CA ILE A 197 23.78 7.80 -8.34
C ILE A 197 23.54 7.57 -9.83
N ALA A 198 22.41 8.04 -10.39
CA ALA A 198 22.11 7.92 -11.81
C ALA A 198 23.18 8.60 -12.69
N ASP A 199 23.58 9.82 -12.36
CA ASP A 199 24.63 10.55 -13.07
C ASP A 199 25.98 9.80 -13.03
N SER A 200 26.30 9.15 -11.90
CA SER A 200 27.56 8.40 -11.74
C SER A 200 27.70 7.20 -12.69
N THR A 201 26.60 6.71 -13.26
CA THR A 201 26.61 5.63 -14.25
C THR A 201 26.90 6.10 -15.67
N GLY A 202 26.92 7.42 -15.90
CA GLY A 202 26.94 8.02 -17.24
C GLY A 202 25.60 7.98 -17.97
N MET A 203 24.55 7.38 -17.39
CA MET A 203 23.21 7.28 -17.99
C MET A 203 22.28 8.41 -17.56
N GLY A 204 22.52 9.03 -16.40
CA GLY A 204 21.84 10.26 -15.95
C GLY A 204 20.34 10.26 -16.21
N SER A 205 19.90 11.09 -17.16
CA SER A 205 18.49 11.26 -17.50
C SER A 205 17.80 10.03 -18.12
N GLN A 206 18.53 8.97 -18.48
CA GLN A 206 17.94 7.72 -18.98
C GLN A 206 17.49 6.77 -17.85
N VAL A 207 17.87 7.06 -16.61
CA VAL A 207 17.55 6.23 -15.43
C VAL A 207 16.21 6.66 -14.84
N HIS A 208 15.32 5.69 -14.73
CA HIS A 208 14.06 5.77 -13.98
C HIS A 208 14.22 4.92 -12.73
N VAL A 209 14.01 5.50 -11.55
CA VAL A 209 14.15 4.78 -10.29
C VAL A 209 13.15 5.25 -9.25
N THR A 210 12.56 4.28 -8.58
CA THR A 210 11.80 4.48 -7.34
C THR A 210 12.26 3.47 -6.30
N VAL A 211 12.44 3.94 -5.08
CA VAL A 211 12.82 3.15 -3.92
C VAL A 211 11.81 3.42 -2.82
N CYS A 212 11.22 2.39 -2.23
CA CYS A 212 10.29 2.55 -1.12
C CYS A 212 10.63 1.60 0.03
N SER A 213 10.39 2.03 1.26
CA SER A 213 10.24 1.08 2.38
C SER A 213 8.88 0.38 2.30
N LEU A 214 8.68 -0.66 3.11
CA LEU A 214 7.38 -1.34 3.18
C LEU A 214 6.28 -0.49 3.82
N GLU A 215 6.66 0.55 4.58
CA GLU A 215 5.77 1.57 5.12
C GLU A 215 5.43 2.67 4.09
N ARG A 216 5.87 2.52 2.83
CA ARG A 216 5.66 3.47 1.72
C ARG A 216 6.30 4.85 1.92
N GLU A 217 7.37 4.95 2.72
CA GLU A 217 8.29 6.08 2.57
C GLU A 217 9.11 5.85 1.29
N CYS A 218 9.15 6.83 0.38
CA CYS A 218 9.74 6.60 -0.94
C CYS A 218 10.73 7.69 -1.37
N ARG A 219 11.62 7.33 -2.30
CA ARG A 219 12.56 8.21 -3.00
C ARG A 219 12.49 7.92 -4.49
N ARG A 220 12.49 8.97 -5.30
CA ARG A 220 12.17 8.91 -6.72
C ARG A 220 13.12 9.75 -7.55
N TYR A 221 13.56 9.21 -8.67
CA TYR A 221 14.18 9.96 -9.75
C TYR A 221 13.57 9.48 -11.06
N GLN A 222 12.75 10.35 -11.68
CA GLN A 222 11.93 10.01 -12.85
C GLN A 222 10.97 8.83 -12.63
N GLY A 223 10.50 8.63 -11.40
CA GLY A 223 9.64 7.50 -11.01
C GLY A 223 8.29 7.45 -11.75
N LYS A 224 7.67 8.62 -11.99
CA LYS A 224 6.43 8.77 -12.77
C LYS A 224 6.64 8.76 -14.28
N GLU A 225 7.85 9.08 -14.74
CA GLU A 225 8.14 9.06 -16.17
C GLU A 225 8.28 7.61 -16.62
N PRO A 226 7.53 7.18 -17.64
CA PRO A 226 7.65 5.83 -18.14
C PRO A 226 9.03 5.61 -18.78
N PRO A 227 9.64 4.42 -18.60
CA PRO A 227 10.74 4.01 -19.47
C PRO A 227 10.24 3.83 -20.91
N ALA A 228 11.17 3.74 -21.85
CA ALA A 228 10.89 3.53 -23.28
C ALA A 228 10.09 2.25 -23.57
N SER A 229 10.12 1.28 -22.65
CA SER A 229 9.28 0.08 -22.67
C SER A 229 9.21 -0.51 -21.26
N PRO A 230 8.13 -1.21 -20.87
CA PRO A 230 8.10 -1.98 -19.63
C PRO A 230 8.92 -3.28 -19.71
N ALA A 231 9.21 -3.77 -20.92
CA ALA A 231 9.73 -5.11 -21.16
C ALA A 231 9.01 -6.17 -20.30
N SER A 232 9.74 -7.11 -19.72
CA SER A 232 9.17 -8.17 -18.87
C SER A 232 8.79 -7.72 -17.45
N LEU A 233 8.96 -6.44 -17.08
CA LEU A 233 8.47 -5.92 -15.80
C LEU A 233 6.93 -5.93 -15.75
N ILE A 234 6.26 -5.87 -16.91
CA ILE A 234 4.80 -5.97 -17.04
C ILE A 234 4.21 -7.28 -16.50
N LYS A 235 5.04 -8.28 -16.24
CA LYS A 235 4.62 -9.56 -15.66
C LYS A 235 4.20 -9.43 -14.20
N VAL A 236 4.67 -8.40 -13.48
CA VAL A 236 4.23 -8.10 -12.10
C VAL A 236 2.75 -7.70 -12.04
N PRO A 237 2.27 -6.67 -12.78
CA PRO A 237 0.86 -6.33 -12.79
C PRO A 237 -0.04 -7.48 -13.28
N LEU A 238 0.43 -8.29 -14.24
CA LEU A 238 -0.33 -9.46 -14.68
C LEU A 238 -0.46 -10.53 -13.58
N ALA A 239 0.59 -10.73 -12.77
CA ALA A 239 0.53 -11.65 -11.64
C ALA A 239 -0.51 -11.20 -10.60
N ILE A 240 -0.55 -9.90 -10.30
CA ILE A 240 -1.56 -9.30 -9.42
C ILE A 240 -2.97 -9.54 -9.98
N ALA A 241 -3.20 -9.23 -11.26
CA ALA A 241 -4.48 -9.45 -11.92
C ALA A 241 -4.91 -10.93 -11.94
N THR A 242 -3.95 -11.83 -12.15
CA THR A 242 -4.21 -13.28 -12.11
C THR A 242 -4.68 -13.71 -10.72
N MET A 243 -3.95 -13.33 -9.67
CA MET A 243 -4.32 -13.75 -8.30
C MET A 243 -5.62 -13.10 -7.81
N ASP A 244 -5.90 -11.87 -8.23
CA ASP A 244 -7.18 -11.21 -7.97
C ASP A 244 -8.35 -12.00 -8.58
N LYS A 245 -8.24 -12.39 -9.85
CA LYS A 245 -9.24 -13.23 -10.52
C LYS A 245 -9.43 -14.57 -9.80
N LEU A 246 -8.34 -15.29 -9.51
CA LEU A 246 -8.42 -16.59 -8.83
C LEU A 246 -9.13 -16.47 -7.49
N THR A 247 -8.82 -15.43 -6.72
CA THR A 247 -9.44 -15.20 -5.41
C THR A 247 -10.91 -14.85 -5.56
N ARG A 248 -11.25 -13.88 -6.43
CA ARG A 248 -12.62 -13.41 -6.64
C ARG A 248 -13.55 -14.53 -7.14
N GLU A 249 -13.03 -15.39 -8.01
CA GLU A 249 -13.77 -16.50 -8.60
C GLU A 249 -13.62 -17.82 -7.82
N LYS A 250 -12.85 -17.81 -6.72
CA LYS A 250 -12.58 -18.98 -5.86
C LYS A 250 -12.01 -20.17 -6.63
N ILE A 251 -11.09 -19.89 -7.55
CA ILE A 251 -10.43 -20.90 -8.39
C ILE A 251 -9.16 -21.36 -7.67
N ASP A 252 -9.01 -22.68 -7.56
CA ASP A 252 -7.78 -23.28 -7.03
C ASP A 252 -6.61 -23.03 -8.01
N PRO A 253 -5.47 -22.46 -7.57
CA PRO A 253 -4.28 -22.31 -8.41
C PRO A 253 -3.79 -23.62 -9.04
N ASP A 254 -4.14 -24.78 -8.49
CA ASP A 254 -3.76 -26.08 -9.05
C ASP A 254 -4.71 -26.56 -10.17
N THR A 255 -5.76 -25.78 -10.48
CA THR A 255 -6.65 -26.01 -11.63
C THR A 255 -5.84 -26.00 -12.93
N PRO A 256 -5.98 -27.00 -13.81
CA PRO A 256 -5.27 -27.03 -15.08
C PRO A 256 -5.88 -26.03 -16.08
N ILE A 257 -5.00 -25.38 -16.84
CA ILE A 257 -5.36 -24.59 -18.03
C ILE A 257 -4.57 -25.11 -19.24
N PHE A 258 -5.25 -25.16 -20.39
CA PHE A 258 -4.65 -25.51 -21.66
C PHE A 258 -3.87 -24.32 -22.22
N ILE A 259 -2.61 -24.55 -22.61
CA ILE A 259 -1.80 -23.51 -23.26
C ILE A 259 -2.09 -23.51 -24.76
N ASP A 260 -2.70 -22.44 -25.25
CA ASP A 260 -3.13 -22.33 -26.65
C ASP A 260 -1.91 -22.27 -27.62
N PRO A 261 -1.91 -23.06 -28.71
CA PRO A 261 -0.89 -22.98 -29.77
C PRO A 261 -0.62 -21.59 -30.32
N SER A 262 -1.63 -20.73 -30.35
CA SER A 262 -1.52 -19.35 -30.83
C SER A 262 -0.66 -18.46 -29.93
N ASN A 263 -0.37 -18.88 -28.70
CA ASN A 263 0.48 -18.16 -27.73
C ASN A 263 1.97 -18.47 -27.83
N TYR A 264 2.37 -19.34 -28.76
CA TYR A 264 3.76 -19.72 -28.94
C TYR A 264 4.64 -18.51 -29.29
N THR A 265 5.79 -18.42 -28.62
CA THR A 265 6.87 -17.46 -28.87
C THR A 265 8.20 -18.14 -28.50
N GLU A 266 9.33 -17.70 -29.05
CA GLU A 266 10.63 -18.17 -28.53
C GLU A 266 11.02 -17.44 -27.23
N ASP A 267 11.21 -18.21 -26.16
CA ASP A 267 11.63 -17.72 -24.86
C ASP A 267 12.30 -18.83 -24.02
N ALA A 268 12.63 -18.52 -22.76
CA ALA A 268 13.21 -19.46 -21.80
C ALA A 268 12.15 -20.34 -21.08
N ALA A 269 10.95 -20.52 -21.64
CA ALA A 269 9.88 -21.26 -20.99
C ALA A 269 10.22 -22.73 -20.72
N LYS A 270 9.78 -23.24 -19.56
CA LYS A 270 9.74 -24.69 -19.27
C LYS A 270 8.31 -25.26 -19.37
N ILE A 271 7.46 -24.58 -20.14
CA ILE A 271 6.12 -25.02 -20.52
C ILE A 271 5.98 -24.96 -22.04
N TRP A 272 5.06 -25.75 -22.58
CA TRP A 272 4.85 -25.84 -24.02
C TRP A 272 3.39 -25.63 -24.40
N VAL A 273 3.15 -25.09 -25.59
CA VAL A 273 1.81 -24.98 -26.15
C VAL A 273 1.20 -26.34 -26.47
N GLY A 274 -0.12 -26.44 -26.54
CA GLY A 274 -0.83 -27.70 -26.76
C GLY A 274 -0.80 -28.65 -25.55
N THR A 275 -0.39 -28.16 -24.39
CA THR A 275 -0.26 -28.95 -23.15
C THR A 275 -1.07 -28.28 -22.04
N GLU A 276 -1.58 -29.06 -21.09
CA GLU A 276 -2.23 -28.53 -19.89
C GLU A 276 -1.23 -28.41 -18.73
N TYR A 277 -1.32 -27.30 -18.00
CA TYR A 277 -0.56 -27.11 -16.76
C TYR A 277 -1.43 -26.46 -15.69
N PRO A 278 -1.16 -26.73 -14.40
CA PRO A 278 -1.78 -25.96 -13.31
C PRO A 278 -1.50 -24.47 -13.46
N ILE A 279 -2.48 -23.61 -13.18
CA ILE A 279 -2.32 -22.14 -13.24
C ILE A 279 -1.12 -21.68 -12.40
N ARG A 280 -0.91 -22.28 -11.23
CA ARG A 280 0.26 -22.08 -10.37
C ARG A 280 1.56 -22.22 -11.15
N LYS A 281 1.70 -23.29 -11.93
CA LYS A 281 2.90 -23.55 -12.72
C LYS A 281 3.07 -22.50 -13.82
N VAL A 282 1.99 -22.11 -14.50
CA VAL A 282 2.03 -21.09 -15.54
C VAL A 282 2.45 -19.73 -14.95
N LEU A 283 1.86 -19.32 -13.84
CA LEU A 283 2.21 -18.09 -13.12
C LEU A 283 3.67 -18.10 -12.65
N LEU A 284 4.14 -19.19 -12.06
CA LEU A 284 5.53 -19.32 -11.64
C LEU A 284 6.48 -19.25 -12.83
N GLN A 285 6.18 -19.88 -13.97
CA GLN A 285 7.02 -19.79 -15.17
C GLN A 285 7.10 -18.36 -15.74
N MET A 286 6.00 -17.61 -15.66
CA MET A 286 5.99 -16.20 -16.04
C MET A 286 6.95 -15.38 -15.17
N ILE A 287 6.96 -15.58 -13.85
CA ILE A 287 7.81 -14.78 -12.96
C ILE A 287 9.25 -15.28 -12.94
N THR A 288 9.46 -16.59 -12.71
CA THR A 288 10.78 -17.21 -12.48
C THR A 288 11.65 -17.31 -13.74
N HIS A 289 11.05 -17.56 -14.91
CA HIS A 289 11.78 -17.74 -16.18
C HIS A 289 11.43 -16.65 -17.19
N SER A 290 10.65 -15.65 -16.78
CA SER A 290 10.18 -14.59 -17.66
C SER A 290 9.49 -15.12 -18.93
N SER A 291 8.77 -16.24 -18.83
CA SER A 291 8.15 -16.86 -20.02
C SER A 291 7.06 -15.97 -20.63
N ASN A 292 7.22 -15.64 -21.91
CA ASN A 292 6.23 -15.00 -22.76
C ASN A 292 5.07 -15.94 -23.10
N ILE A 293 5.31 -17.24 -23.30
CA ILE A 293 4.22 -18.23 -23.49
C ILE A 293 3.27 -18.21 -22.29
N ALA A 294 3.83 -18.26 -21.07
CA ALA A 294 3.06 -18.19 -19.84
C ALA A 294 2.30 -16.87 -19.70
N THR A 295 2.96 -15.75 -19.97
CA THR A 295 2.34 -14.41 -19.93
C THR A 295 1.16 -14.31 -20.90
N ASN A 296 1.36 -14.71 -22.15
CA ASN A 296 0.33 -14.62 -23.19
C ASN A 296 -0.87 -15.50 -22.84
N GLN A 297 -0.63 -16.68 -22.27
CA GLN A 297 -1.71 -17.54 -21.80
C GLN A 297 -2.46 -16.95 -20.61
N LEU A 298 -1.76 -16.32 -19.65
CA LEU A 298 -2.41 -15.68 -18.50
C LEU A 298 -3.19 -14.44 -18.91
N ILE A 299 -2.74 -13.71 -19.93
CA ILE A 299 -3.53 -12.63 -20.55
C ILE A 299 -4.86 -13.18 -21.08
N ASP A 300 -4.84 -14.27 -21.84
CA ASP A 300 -6.07 -14.88 -22.36
C ASP A 300 -6.97 -15.41 -21.25
N TYR A 301 -6.37 -16.05 -20.24
CA TYR A 301 -7.09 -16.64 -19.11
C TYR A 301 -7.77 -15.58 -18.23
N VAL A 302 -7.08 -14.48 -17.94
CA VAL A 302 -7.63 -13.39 -17.10
C VAL A 302 -8.58 -12.52 -17.91
N GLY A 303 -8.22 -12.22 -19.16
CA GLY A 303 -8.95 -11.33 -20.06
C GLY A 303 -8.59 -9.85 -19.84
N TRP A 304 -8.48 -9.10 -20.95
CA TRP A 304 -8.06 -7.69 -20.97
C TRP A 304 -8.84 -6.79 -20.01
N GLN A 305 -10.17 -6.89 -20.05
CA GLN A 305 -11.04 -6.07 -19.21
C GLN A 305 -10.83 -6.35 -17.72
N SER A 306 -10.65 -7.61 -17.34
CA SER A 306 -10.38 -7.96 -15.94
C SER A 306 -9.01 -7.46 -15.50
N ILE A 307 -8.00 -7.51 -16.37
CA ILE A 307 -6.67 -6.96 -16.08
C ILE A 307 -6.77 -5.46 -15.82
N GLU A 308 -7.36 -4.71 -16.75
CA GLU A 308 -7.50 -3.25 -16.61
C GLU A 308 -8.31 -2.87 -15.38
N GLN A 309 -9.44 -3.55 -15.14
CA GLN A 309 -10.29 -3.30 -13.98
C GLN A 309 -9.53 -3.54 -12.68
N THR A 310 -8.82 -4.67 -12.55
CA THR A 310 -8.03 -4.95 -11.34
C THR A 310 -6.95 -3.90 -11.10
N LEU A 311 -6.28 -3.39 -12.15
CA LEU A 311 -5.26 -2.36 -12.01
C LEU A 311 -5.88 -1.02 -11.57
N ARG A 312 -6.99 -0.60 -12.19
CA ARG A 312 -7.71 0.63 -11.83
C ARG A 312 -8.29 0.59 -10.42
N ASP A 313 -8.90 -0.52 -10.02
CA ASP A 313 -9.47 -0.69 -8.68
C ASP A 313 -8.41 -0.62 -7.58
N ARG A 314 -7.15 -0.92 -7.92
CA ARG A 314 -6.00 -0.78 -7.05
C ARG A 314 -5.31 0.58 -7.13
N GLY A 315 -5.81 1.50 -7.95
CA GLY A 315 -5.26 2.85 -8.09
C GLY A 315 -4.06 2.95 -9.03
N TYR A 316 -3.78 1.93 -9.84
CA TYR A 316 -2.76 1.98 -10.89
C TYR A 316 -3.36 2.60 -12.14
N GLU A 317 -3.20 3.92 -12.28
CA GLU A 317 -3.82 4.72 -13.33
C GLU A 317 -2.99 4.75 -14.62
N TYR A 318 -1.68 4.53 -14.52
CA TYR A 318 -0.75 4.58 -15.64
C TYR A 318 -0.50 3.19 -16.25
N THR A 319 -0.33 2.16 -15.42
CA THR A 319 0.04 0.83 -15.90
C THR A 319 -1.01 0.23 -16.80
N ARG A 320 -0.59 -0.25 -17.96
CA ARG A 320 -1.46 -0.87 -18.97
C ARG A 320 -0.81 -2.10 -19.59
N ILE A 321 -1.55 -3.20 -19.62
CA ILE A 321 -1.22 -4.37 -20.44
C ILE A 321 -2.07 -4.30 -21.70
N GLY A 322 -1.52 -3.71 -22.76
CA GLY A 322 -2.20 -3.45 -24.02
C GLY A 322 -2.00 -4.53 -25.09
N SER A 323 -0.92 -5.31 -25.00
CA SER A 323 -0.56 -6.32 -26.01
C SER A 323 0.15 -7.52 -25.42
N LYS A 324 0.02 -8.65 -26.13
CA LYS A 324 0.77 -9.87 -25.83
C LYS A 324 2.26 -9.66 -26.11
N LEU A 325 3.11 -10.42 -25.41
CA LEU A 325 4.55 -10.37 -25.59
C LEU A 325 4.97 -11.15 -26.83
N THR A 326 5.93 -10.60 -27.56
CA THR A 326 6.53 -11.21 -28.75
C THR A 326 7.91 -11.77 -28.41
N GLY A 327 8.31 -12.83 -29.09
CA GLY A 327 9.70 -13.25 -29.11
C GLY A 327 10.54 -12.42 -30.10
N GLN A 328 11.74 -12.89 -30.39
CA GLN A 328 12.66 -12.30 -31.37
C GLN A 328 12.19 -12.43 -32.83
N ALA A 329 11.56 -13.56 -33.17
CA ALA A 329 11.15 -13.93 -34.52
C ALA A 329 9.67 -14.36 -34.61
N ILE A 330 9.08 -14.82 -33.50
CA ILE A 330 7.74 -15.38 -33.44
C ILE A 330 6.86 -14.55 -32.51
N SER A 331 5.72 -14.12 -33.06
CA SER A 331 4.67 -13.41 -32.36
C SER A 331 3.46 -14.33 -32.15
N PRO A 332 2.68 -14.12 -31.08
CA PRO A 332 1.40 -14.78 -30.92
C PRO A 332 0.47 -14.42 -32.09
N THR A 333 -0.44 -15.32 -32.43
CA THR A 333 -1.27 -15.22 -33.65
C THR A 333 -2.74 -14.94 -33.39
N ALA A 334 -3.19 -15.00 -32.13
CA ALA A 334 -4.56 -14.69 -31.72
C ALA A 334 -4.59 -13.81 -30.47
N ASN A 335 -5.65 -13.01 -30.35
CA ASN A 335 -5.87 -12.09 -29.23
C ASN A 335 -4.62 -11.25 -28.86
N VAL A 336 -3.98 -10.65 -29.88
CA VAL A 336 -2.65 -10.03 -29.72
C VAL A 336 -2.68 -8.67 -29.02
N SER A 337 -3.85 -8.04 -28.93
CA SER A 337 -4.05 -6.70 -28.39
C SER A 337 -5.38 -6.59 -27.65
N SER A 338 -5.41 -5.71 -26.64
CA SER A 338 -6.58 -5.32 -25.87
C SER A 338 -7.69 -4.67 -26.70
N VAL A 339 -7.34 -4.10 -27.85
CA VAL A 339 -8.28 -3.49 -28.79
C VAL A 339 -8.21 -4.24 -30.12
N PRO A 340 -9.35 -4.75 -30.64
CA PRO A 340 -9.37 -5.48 -31.89
C PRO A 340 -8.82 -4.66 -33.05
N ASN A 341 -7.87 -5.23 -33.80
CA ASN A 341 -7.21 -4.61 -34.96
C ASN A 341 -6.40 -3.33 -34.67
N GLU A 342 -6.04 -3.07 -33.41
CA GLU A 342 -5.17 -1.95 -33.04
C GLU A 342 -3.94 -2.44 -32.28
N SER A 343 -2.79 -1.81 -32.52
CA SER A 343 -1.58 -2.05 -31.72
C SER A 343 -1.61 -1.15 -30.49
N VAL A 344 -1.83 -1.75 -29.33
CA VAL A 344 -1.78 -1.04 -28.05
C VAL A 344 -0.51 -1.42 -27.30
N SER A 345 0.30 -0.43 -26.95
CA SER A 345 1.54 -0.64 -26.22
C SER A 345 1.29 -1.05 -24.76
N ASN A 346 2.23 -1.82 -24.21
CA ASN A 346 2.31 -2.03 -22.77
C ASN A 346 3.01 -0.83 -22.12
N GLU A 347 2.52 -0.38 -20.98
CA GLU A 347 2.99 0.82 -20.27
C GLU A 347 3.11 0.53 -18.77
N ILE A 348 4.16 1.07 -18.14
CA ILE A 348 4.38 1.03 -16.69
C ILE A 348 5.28 2.20 -16.30
N ASN A 349 5.23 2.66 -15.06
CA ASN A 349 6.23 3.56 -14.49
C ASN A 349 6.84 2.92 -13.22
N MET A 350 7.97 3.46 -12.74
CA MET A 350 8.68 2.86 -11.61
C MET A 350 7.96 3.09 -10.29
N ASP A 351 7.13 4.13 -10.18
CA ASP A 351 6.31 4.37 -8.99
C ASP A 351 5.28 3.27 -8.78
N GLU A 352 4.43 3.01 -9.78
CA GLU A 352 3.39 1.98 -9.69
C GLU A 352 4.01 0.58 -9.60
N LEU A 353 5.08 0.29 -10.34
CA LEU A 353 5.79 -0.99 -10.22
C LEU A 353 6.34 -1.20 -8.80
N THR A 354 6.90 -0.15 -8.19
CA THR A 354 7.42 -0.24 -6.82
C THR A 354 6.30 -0.43 -5.81
N ASP A 355 5.18 0.30 -5.95
CA ASP A 355 4.03 0.12 -5.06
C ASP A 355 3.39 -1.27 -5.21
N MET A 356 3.29 -1.81 -6.42
CA MET A 356 2.84 -3.19 -6.64
C MET A 356 3.69 -4.20 -5.87
N MET A 357 5.02 -4.03 -5.92
CA MET A 357 5.95 -4.88 -5.20
C MET A 357 5.86 -4.69 -3.69
N VAL A 358 5.71 -3.46 -3.18
CA VAL A 358 5.42 -3.20 -1.76
C VAL A 358 4.14 -3.89 -1.33
N SER A 359 3.07 -3.79 -2.13
CA SER A 359 1.78 -4.42 -1.88
C SER A 359 1.87 -5.96 -1.82
N ILE A 360 2.71 -6.56 -2.68
CA ILE A 360 3.01 -7.99 -2.64
C ILE A 360 3.74 -8.36 -1.32
N TYR A 361 4.79 -7.64 -0.95
CA TYR A 361 5.53 -7.92 0.29
C TYR A 361 4.72 -7.66 1.57
N ASN A 362 3.76 -6.75 1.53
CA ASN A 362 2.83 -6.46 2.63
C ASN A 362 1.61 -7.39 2.67
N ASN A 363 1.50 -8.35 1.75
CA ASN A 363 0.36 -9.26 1.64
C ASN A 363 -0.99 -8.53 1.43
N GLU A 364 -0.96 -7.41 0.71
CA GLU A 364 -2.14 -6.62 0.32
C GLU A 364 -2.74 -7.11 -1.01
N VAL A 365 -1.98 -7.95 -1.73
CA VAL A 365 -2.45 -8.69 -2.90
C VAL A 365 -2.90 -10.08 -2.45
N PRO A 366 -4.14 -10.51 -2.76
CA PRO A 366 -4.57 -11.88 -2.52
C PRO A 366 -3.61 -12.87 -3.17
N GLY A 367 -3.22 -13.93 -2.45
CA GLY A 367 -2.29 -14.93 -2.97
C GLY A 367 -0.88 -14.39 -3.28
N ALA A 368 -0.44 -13.33 -2.57
CA ALA A 368 0.90 -12.77 -2.70
C ALA A 368 2.02 -13.79 -2.43
N ASP A 369 1.76 -14.81 -1.61
CA ASP A 369 2.69 -15.91 -1.31
C ASP A 369 3.19 -16.61 -2.58
N LEU A 370 2.30 -16.86 -3.54
CA LEU A 370 2.65 -17.49 -4.80
C LEU A 370 3.46 -16.57 -5.73
N ILE A 371 3.16 -15.26 -5.70
CA ILE A 371 3.95 -14.27 -6.45
C ILE A 371 5.35 -14.17 -5.84
N LEU A 372 5.44 -14.11 -4.50
CA LEU A 372 6.69 -14.10 -3.76
C LEU A 372 7.52 -15.35 -4.02
N GLU A 373 6.90 -16.53 -4.07
CA GLU A 373 7.56 -17.78 -4.47
C GLU A 373 8.22 -17.64 -5.84
N GLY A 374 7.54 -17.01 -6.80
CA GLY A 374 8.12 -16.73 -8.11
C GLY A 374 9.30 -15.76 -8.05
N LEU A 375 9.19 -14.68 -7.28
CA LEU A 375 10.23 -13.65 -7.17
C LEU A 375 11.51 -14.18 -6.49
N VAL A 376 11.39 -15.01 -5.45
CA VAL A 376 12.56 -15.60 -4.75
C VAL A 376 13.22 -16.71 -5.54
N ASN A 377 12.50 -17.34 -6.47
CA ASN A 377 13.02 -18.39 -7.35
C ASN A 377 13.31 -17.86 -8.77
N GLN A 378 13.50 -16.55 -8.92
CA GLN A 378 13.99 -15.95 -10.16
C GLN A 378 15.24 -16.70 -10.65
N TYR A 379 15.32 -17.02 -11.94
CA TYR A 379 16.48 -17.69 -12.51
C TYR A 379 17.57 -16.69 -12.95
N ASP A 380 17.16 -15.51 -13.38
CA ASP A 380 18.05 -14.44 -13.82
C ASP A 380 18.57 -13.65 -12.62
N TRP A 381 19.84 -13.84 -12.28
CA TRP A 381 20.51 -13.23 -11.12
C TRP A 381 21.47 -12.09 -11.52
N GLU A 382 21.56 -11.75 -12.80
CA GLU A 382 22.64 -10.90 -13.34
C GLU A 382 22.52 -9.42 -12.90
N LEU A 383 21.34 -9.01 -12.42
CA LEU A 383 21.01 -7.65 -12.01
C LEU A 383 20.97 -7.47 -10.49
N GLY A 384 19.78 -7.51 -9.87
CA GLY A 384 19.56 -7.13 -8.48
C GLY A 384 20.29 -8.05 -7.50
N TYR A 385 20.24 -9.36 -7.73
CA TYR A 385 20.95 -10.35 -6.91
C TYR A 385 22.46 -10.10 -6.88
N GLU A 386 23.12 -9.93 -8.02
CA GLU A 386 24.56 -9.66 -8.07
C GLU A 386 24.94 -8.26 -7.54
N ALA A 387 24.04 -7.27 -7.62
CA ALA A 387 24.26 -5.93 -7.07
C ALA A 387 24.21 -5.88 -5.54
N ILE A 388 23.41 -6.75 -4.91
CA ILE A 388 23.17 -6.73 -3.47
C ILE A 388 24.20 -7.61 -2.75
N ARG A 389 24.97 -6.99 -1.85
CA ARG A 389 25.97 -7.66 -1.02
C ARG A 389 25.72 -7.40 0.46
N ARG A 390 26.27 -8.26 1.32
CA ARG A 390 26.21 -8.08 2.78
C ARG A 390 26.71 -6.67 3.17
N PRO A 391 26.09 -6.01 4.17
CA PRO A 391 25.08 -6.52 5.10
C PRO A 391 23.63 -6.57 4.56
N ALA A 392 23.40 -6.17 3.32
CA ALA A 392 22.08 -6.32 2.69
C ALA A 392 21.84 -7.76 2.21
N VAL A 393 20.57 -8.14 2.16
CA VAL A 393 20.09 -9.47 1.75
C VAL A 393 19.07 -9.29 0.64
N TRP A 394 19.31 -9.91 -0.51
CA TRP A 394 18.33 -10.01 -1.60
C TRP A 394 17.17 -10.90 -1.16
N ILE A 395 15.93 -10.48 -1.42
CA ILE A 395 14.73 -11.23 -1.02
C ILE A 395 13.74 -11.50 -2.17
N GLY A 396 14.15 -11.29 -3.43
CA GLY A 396 13.37 -11.60 -4.63
C GLY A 396 13.41 -10.49 -5.67
N GLU A 397 13.30 -10.83 -6.95
CA GLU A 397 13.27 -9.84 -8.04
C GLU A 397 12.49 -10.26 -9.29
N LYS A 398 12.12 -9.27 -10.10
CA LYS A 398 11.70 -9.45 -11.50
C LYS A 398 12.54 -8.57 -12.42
N THR A 399 13.26 -9.20 -13.34
CA THR A 399 14.04 -8.51 -14.38
C THR A 399 13.19 -8.18 -15.61
N GLY A 400 13.61 -7.18 -16.39
CA GLY A 400 13.00 -6.78 -17.65
C GLY A 400 14.04 -6.31 -18.64
N GLN A 401 14.03 -6.90 -19.83
CA GLN A 401 14.99 -6.57 -20.89
C GLN A 401 14.33 -6.66 -22.27
N ASN A 402 14.62 -5.66 -23.10
CA ASN A 402 14.49 -5.71 -24.55
C ASN A 402 15.47 -4.72 -25.20
N SER A 403 15.31 -4.40 -26.48
CA SER A 403 16.20 -3.45 -27.17
C SER A 403 16.11 -2.00 -26.67
N SER A 404 15.03 -1.65 -25.97
CA SER A 404 14.72 -0.27 -25.57
C SER A 404 14.90 -0.03 -24.07
N VAL A 405 14.98 -1.08 -23.25
CA VAL A 405 15.13 -0.94 -21.80
C VAL A 405 15.87 -2.15 -21.21
N LEU A 406 16.64 -1.88 -20.15
CA LEU A 406 17.09 -2.88 -19.20
C LEU A 406 16.72 -2.42 -17.79
N GLY A 407 16.15 -3.31 -16.98
CA GLY A 407 15.69 -2.97 -15.64
C GLY A 407 15.37 -4.16 -14.76
N THR A 408 15.13 -3.89 -13.49
CA THR A 408 14.67 -4.87 -12.50
C THR A 408 13.87 -4.17 -11.41
N THR A 409 12.96 -4.90 -10.78
CA THR A 409 12.40 -4.54 -9.47
C THR A 409 12.80 -5.59 -8.46
N VAL A 410 13.45 -5.16 -7.37
CA VAL A 410 14.10 -6.04 -6.39
C VAL A 410 13.70 -5.67 -4.97
N GLY A 411 13.37 -6.70 -4.18
CA GLY A 411 13.25 -6.59 -2.74
C GLY A 411 14.61 -6.77 -2.07
N VAL A 412 14.89 -5.93 -1.08
CA VAL A 412 16.12 -5.99 -0.28
C VAL A 412 15.82 -5.83 1.21
N ASN A 413 16.51 -6.60 2.04
CA ASN A 413 16.52 -6.43 3.49
C ASN A 413 17.88 -5.88 3.92
N ILE A 414 17.88 -4.72 4.59
CA ILE A 414 19.06 -4.03 5.09
C ILE A 414 18.91 -3.90 6.60
N LYS A 415 19.70 -4.67 7.36
CA LYS A 415 19.71 -4.64 8.84
C LYS A 415 18.30 -4.78 9.47
N GLY A 416 17.41 -5.56 8.86
CA GLY A 416 16.04 -5.79 9.34
C GLY A 416 15.00 -4.84 8.74
N LYS A 417 15.39 -3.75 8.08
CA LYS A 417 14.50 -2.86 7.32
C LYS A 417 14.37 -3.38 5.89
N ARG A 418 13.15 -3.45 5.36
CA ARG A 418 12.89 -3.96 4.00
C ARG A 418 12.57 -2.81 3.06
N TYR A 419 13.13 -2.89 1.85
CA TYR A 419 12.93 -1.92 0.79
C TYR A 419 12.62 -2.64 -0.52
N VAL A 420 11.90 -1.96 -1.40
CA VAL A 420 11.77 -2.31 -2.81
C VAL A 420 12.50 -1.24 -3.62
N ILE A 421 13.32 -1.67 -4.58
CA ILE A 421 14.05 -0.81 -5.51
C ILE A 421 13.63 -1.22 -6.93
N SER A 422 12.99 -0.32 -7.67
CA SER A 422 12.70 -0.52 -9.09
C SER A 422 13.55 0.41 -9.92
N VAL A 423 14.30 -0.14 -10.87
CA VAL A 423 15.19 0.59 -11.78
C VAL A 423 14.92 0.16 -13.21
N ALA A 424 14.78 1.14 -14.11
CA ALA A 424 14.78 0.93 -15.54
C ALA A 424 15.70 1.97 -16.20
N ILE A 425 16.52 1.53 -17.15
CA ILE A 425 17.40 2.40 -17.92
C ILE A 425 17.06 2.26 -19.40
N ASN A 426 16.74 3.38 -20.05
CA ASN A 426 16.38 3.39 -21.46
C ASN A 426 17.58 3.17 -22.38
N TYR A 427 17.34 2.49 -23.50
CA TYR A 427 18.26 2.33 -24.63
C TYR A 427 19.65 1.80 -24.26
N THR A 428 19.71 0.92 -23.26
CA THR A 428 20.96 0.31 -22.80
C THR A 428 20.83 -1.19 -22.62
N ALA A 429 21.95 -1.89 -22.83
CA ALA A 429 22.15 -3.28 -22.44
C ALA A 429 23.20 -3.39 -21.30
N SER A 430 23.55 -2.27 -20.66
CA SER A 430 24.59 -2.24 -19.64
C SER A 430 24.07 -2.74 -18.28
N GLU A 431 24.16 -4.05 -18.05
CA GLU A 431 23.96 -4.61 -16.71
C GLU A 431 24.85 -3.94 -15.64
N PRO A 432 26.14 -3.59 -15.90
CA PRO A 432 26.95 -2.89 -14.92
C PRO A 432 26.32 -1.55 -14.48
N ALA A 433 25.67 -0.82 -15.38
CA ALA A 433 24.99 0.43 -15.03
C ALA A 433 23.80 0.17 -14.09
N VAL A 434 22.95 -0.82 -14.38
CA VAL A 434 21.84 -1.20 -13.49
C VAL A 434 22.35 -1.63 -12.12
N LYS A 435 23.38 -2.49 -12.08
CA LYS A 435 24.03 -2.92 -10.84
C LYS A 435 24.62 -1.76 -10.06
N GLN A 436 25.22 -0.78 -10.73
CA GLN A 436 25.77 0.42 -10.10
C GLN A 436 24.67 1.29 -9.46
N VAL A 437 23.51 1.45 -10.12
CA VAL A 437 22.37 2.16 -9.51
C VAL A 437 21.91 1.44 -8.23
N ILE A 438 21.64 0.14 -8.30
CA ILE A 438 21.13 -0.64 -7.16
C ILE A 438 22.13 -0.66 -6.01
N SER A 439 23.40 -0.96 -6.28
CA SER A 439 24.45 -0.99 -5.26
C SER A 439 24.72 0.38 -4.65
N GLY A 440 24.63 1.46 -5.43
CA GLY A 440 24.72 2.83 -4.94
C GLY A 440 23.59 3.17 -3.97
N ILE A 441 22.35 2.76 -4.28
CA ILE A 441 21.18 2.96 -3.41
C ILE A 441 21.34 2.16 -2.12
N VAL A 442 21.67 0.87 -2.22
CA VAL A 442 21.88 0.00 -1.06
C VAL A 442 22.98 0.55 -0.17
N LYS A 443 24.10 1.01 -0.75
CA LYS A 443 25.18 1.68 -0.01
C LYS A 443 24.68 2.92 0.72
N HIS A 444 23.93 3.79 0.05
CA HIS A 444 23.37 4.98 0.67
C HIS A 444 22.50 4.63 1.88
N LEU A 445 21.58 3.68 1.72
CA LEU A 445 20.70 3.22 2.80
C LEU A 445 21.47 2.60 3.98
N ILE A 446 22.57 1.88 3.71
CA ILE A 446 23.43 1.32 4.75
C ILE A 446 24.16 2.43 5.53
N ASP A 447 24.74 3.39 4.80
CA ASP A 447 25.58 4.45 5.35
C ASP A 447 24.76 5.46 6.18
N HIS A 448 23.48 5.64 5.88
CA HIS A 448 22.58 6.60 6.55
C HIS A 448 21.53 5.94 7.46
N ASP A 449 21.57 4.60 7.62
CA ASP A 449 20.57 3.80 8.35
C ASP A 449 19.12 3.98 7.85
N GLY A 450 18.95 4.21 6.55
CA GLY A 450 17.66 4.50 5.94
C GLY A 450 17.78 5.62 4.92
N PHE A 451 16.66 6.29 4.66
CA PHE A 451 16.59 7.41 3.74
C PHE A 451 16.91 8.78 4.35
#